data_AF-A0A9D8ZKK6-F1
#
_entry.id   AF-A0A9D8ZKK6-F1
#
_cell.length_a   1.000
_cell.length_b   1.000
_cell.length_c   1.000
_cell.angle_alpha   90.00
_cell.angle_beta   90.00
_cell.angle_gamma   90.00
#
_symmetry.space_group_name_H-M   'P 1'
#
loop_
_entity.id
_entity.type
_entity.pdbx_description
1 polymer ?
#
loop_
_entity_poly.entity_id
_entity_poly.type
_entity_poly.pdbx_seq_one_letter_code
_entity_poly.pdbx_strand_id
1 'polypeptide(L)'
;MSASAFNALGISQDGLKTALGIKQSYKKREPLVIPGDEDRLLVPENLLNRDIDLSGLEDPLALAMVCSRDPEGSMALAATARLCPLGNSTKLVRGMVEIIGDTSRHDLVKECLKYVTEHAFEPDSIGKVRQHASKIVTETRQKFTAALRENLKSLLDGEIAPRQFVREFFELTEAGNLRHDIRKKLILSLLLSSSVRPSIKFLMLENFERMPKPVKLGIVSAVLKAEPTRHTEVIKEELKYLISQERMIREGHDINGRPAAEALRAPVLSAAGETVPEEFPMPLPGGLHPERPRPAFDRKR
;
A
#
# COMPACT_ATOMS: atom_id res chain seq x y z
N MET A 1 -31.25 7.32 21.30
CA MET A 1 -30.18 6.53 20.66
C MET A 1 -28.86 6.96 21.29
N SER A 2 -28.19 6.04 22.00
CA SER A 2 -26.99 6.35 22.79
C SER A 2 -25.81 6.66 21.87
N ALA A 3 -25.35 7.91 21.87
CA ALA A 3 -24.06 8.26 21.26
C ALA A 3 -22.97 7.57 22.07
N SER A 4 -22.22 6.65 21.46
CA SER A 4 -21.11 5.98 22.12
C SER A 4 -20.11 7.04 22.63
N ALA A 5 -19.51 6.83 23.80
CA ALA A 5 -18.53 7.75 24.40
C ALA A 5 -17.34 8.09 23.46
N PHE A 6 -17.09 7.22 22.48
CA PHE A 6 -16.14 7.38 21.39
C PHE A 6 -16.49 8.52 20.43
N ASN A 7 -17.77 8.64 20.03
CA ASN A 7 -18.22 9.74 19.17
C ASN A 7 -18.05 11.11 19.84
N ALA A 8 -18.10 11.19 21.17
CA ALA A 8 -17.85 12.43 21.92
C ALA A 8 -16.38 12.87 21.91
N LEU A 9 -15.45 11.95 21.67
CA LEU A 9 -14.01 12.21 21.55
C LEU A 9 -13.57 12.50 20.11
N GLY A 10 -14.47 12.37 19.14
CA GLY A 10 -14.17 12.51 17.72
C GLY A 10 -13.49 11.30 17.09
N ILE A 11 -13.49 10.13 17.76
CA ILE A 11 -12.91 8.88 17.26
C ILE A 11 -13.98 7.80 17.36
N SER A 12 -14.28 7.14 16.26
CA SER A 12 -15.28 6.07 16.19
C SER A 12 -14.65 4.68 16.45
N GLN A 13 -15.47 3.73 16.92
CA GLN A 13 -15.03 2.34 17.10
C GLN A 13 -14.63 1.69 15.76
N ASP A 14 -15.32 2.05 14.69
CA ASP A 14 -14.99 1.57 13.34
C ASP A 14 -13.73 2.23 12.80
N GLY A 15 -13.48 3.50 13.14
CA GLY A 15 -12.20 4.17 12.88
C GLY A 15 -11.01 3.50 13.55
N LEU A 16 -11.18 3.06 14.80
CA LEU A 16 -10.13 2.31 15.52
C LEU A 16 -9.84 0.94 14.88
N LYS A 17 -10.87 0.19 14.48
CA LYS A 17 -10.69 -1.06 13.71
C LYS A 17 -9.97 -0.78 12.40
N THR A 18 -10.36 0.29 11.70
CA THR A 18 -9.77 0.68 10.41
C THR A 18 -8.29 1.06 10.57
N ALA A 19 -7.94 1.85 11.59
CA ALA A 19 -6.56 2.21 11.90
C ALA A 19 -5.68 0.99 12.19
N LEU A 20 -6.20 0.00 12.93
CA LEU A 20 -5.51 -1.26 13.18
C LEU A 20 -5.37 -2.09 11.90
N GLY A 21 -6.39 -2.09 11.03
CA GLY A 21 -6.35 -2.71 9.71
C GLY A 21 -5.24 -2.12 8.83
N ILE A 22 -5.20 -0.78 8.69
CA ILE A 22 -4.16 -0.06 7.95
C ILE A 22 -2.76 -0.45 8.45
N LYS A 23 -2.56 -0.49 9.77
CA LYS A 23 -1.28 -0.89 10.37
C LYS A 23 -0.87 -2.31 9.96
N GLN A 24 -1.83 -3.25 9.91
CA GLN A 24 -1.57 -4.62 9.49
C GLN A 24 -1.26 -4.70 7.99
N SER A 25 -2.02 -4.00 7.13
CA SER A 25 -1.78 -3.95 5.69
C SER A 25 -0.39 -3.41 5.38
N TYR A 26 0.03 -2.31 6.02
CA TYR A 26 1.40 -1.79 5.86
C TYR A 26 2.47 -2.77 6.33
N LYS A 27 2.23 -3.53 7.41
CA LYS A 27 3.17 -4.57 7.87
C LYS A 27 3.30 -5.70 6.84
N LYS A 28 2.21 -6.05 6.15
CA LYS A 28 2.17 -7.06 5.09
C LYS A 28 2.59 -6.53 3.71
N ARG A 29 2.83 -5.21 3.58
CA ARG A 29 3.06 -4.52 2.30
C ARG A 29 1.88 -4.65 1.33
N GLU A 30 0.67 -4.73 1.87
CA GLU A 30 -0.57 -4.74 1.10
C GLU A 30 -1.03 -3.29 0.86
N PRO A 31 -1.46 -2.95 -0.36
CA PRO A 31 -1.97 -1.62 -0.65
C PRO A 31 -3.33 -1.40 0.02
N LEU A 32 -3.65 -0.14 0.31
CA LEU A 32 -4.98 0.23 0.80
C LEU A 32 -5.99 0.19 -0.35
N VAL A 33 -7.23 -0.22 -0.04
CA VAL A 33 -8.35 -0.30 -0.98
C VAL A 33 -9.46 0.65 -0.57
N ILE A 34 -10.31 1.02 -1.54
CA ILE A 34 -11.48 1.84 -1.26
C ILE A 34 -12.48 1.00 -0.45
N PRO A 35 -13.01 1.51 0.68
CA PRO A 35 -14.01 0.79 1.45
C PRO A 35 -15.26 0.51 0.61
N GLY A 36 -15.73 -0.74 0.65
CA GLY A 36 -16.83 -1.21 -0.18
C GLY A 36 -16.45 -1.63 -1.60
N ASP A 37 -15.19 -1.43 -2.02
CA ASP A 37 -14.67 -1.86 -3.32
C ASP A 37 -13.25 -2.44 -3.16
N GLU A 38 -13.19 -3.72 -2.79
CA GLU A 38 -11.93 -4.46 -2.57
C GLU A 38 -11.05 -4.54 -3.83
N ASP A 39 -11.62 -4.33 -5.00
CA ASP A 39 -10.92 -4.40 -6.28
C ASP A 39 -10.32 -3.06 -6.70
N ARG A 40 -10.58 -1.96 -5.98
CA ARG A 40 -10.03 -0.63 -6.28
C ARG A 40 -9.07 -0.16 -5.21
N LEU A 41 -7.83 0.13 -5.64
CA LEU A 41 -6.83 0.77 -4.80
C LEU A 41 -7.29 2.15 -4.36
N LEU A 42 -7.02 2.46 -3.10
CA LEU A 42 -7.10 3.81 -2.58
C LEU A 42 -5.90 4.60 -3.10
N VAL A 43 -6.16 5.64 -3.88
CA VAL A 43 -5.14 6.55 -4.41
C VAL A 43 -5.23 7.93 -3.74
N PRO A 44 -4.17 8.75 -3.76
CA PRO A 44 -4.16 10.05 -3.10
C PRO A 44 -5.32 10.97 -3.53
N GLU A 45 -5.74 10.90 -4.80
CA GLU A 45 -6.86 11.70 -5.31
C GLU A 45 -8.20 11.34 -4.65
N ASN A 46 -8.38 10.10 -4.18
CA ASN A 46 -9.58 9.72 -3.45
C ASN A 46 -9.65 10.42 -2.09
N LEU A 47 -8.50 10.56 -1.42
CA LEU A 47 -8.42 11.29 -0.15
C LEU A 47 -8.64 12.80 -0.34
N LEU A 48 -8.19 13.36 -1.46
CA LEU A 48 -8.43 14.77 -1.79
C LEU A 48 -9.89 15.05 -2.20
N ASN A 49 -10.58 14.06 -2.77
CA ASN A 49 -11.97 14.20 -3.20
C ASN A 49 -12.95 14.01 -2.04
N ARG A 50 -13.58 15.11 -1.59
CA ARG A 50 -14.55 15.11 -0.49
C ARG A 50 -15.88 14.46 -0.82
N ASP A 51 -16.20 14.29 -2.10
CA ASP A 51 -17.49 13.73 -2.53
C ASP A 51 -17.51 12.19 -2.42
N ILE A 52 -16.35 11.58 -2.15
CA ILE A 52 -16.23 10.14 -1.94
C ILE A 52 -16.33 9.88 -0.44
N ASP A 53 -17.33 9.10 -0.04
CA ASP A 53 -17.44 8.54 1.31
C ASP A 53 -16.42 7.42 1.48
N LEU A 54 -15.44 7.65 2.35
CA LEU A 54 -14.41 6.66 2.69
C LEU A 54 -14.72 5.94 4.00
N SER A 55 -15.93 6.06 4.56
CA SER A 55 -16.40 5.36 5.75
C SER A 55 -15.41 5.45 6.92
N GLY A 56 -14.99 4.33 7.52
CA GLY A 56 -14.03 4.29 8.63
C GLY A 56 -12.64 4.86 8.33
N LEU A 57 -12.27 5.08 7.05
CA LEU A 57 -11.01 5.75 6.70
C LEU A 57 -11.05 7.26 6.89
N GLU A 58 -12.24 7.86 7.02
CA GLU A 58 -12.38 9.30 7.31
C GLU A 58 -12.17 9.62 8.79
N ASP A 59 -12.14 8.59 9.63
CA ASP A 59 -11.90 8.76 11.05
C ASP A 59 -10.53 9.40 11.29
N PRO A 60 -10.43 10.39 12.20
CA PRO A 60 -9.17 11.04 12.49
C PRO A 60 -8.04 10.06 12.81
N LEU A 61 -8.32 8.96 13.52
CA LEU A 61 -7.31 7.98 13.89
C LEU A 61 -6.83 7.14 12.69
N ALA A 62 -7.74 6.80 11.76
CA ALA A 62 -7.37 6.12 10.53
C ALA A 62 -6.51 7.02 9.64
N LEU A 63 -6.92 8.28 9.44
CA LEU A 63 -6.14 9.27 8.70
C LEU A 63 -4.78 9.53 9.35
N ALA A 64 -4.71 9.59 10.68
CA ALA A 64 -3.46 9.75 11.43
C ALA A 64 -2.47 8.62 11.14
N MET A 65 -2.95 7.38 11.06
CA MET A 65 -2.10 6.23 10.71
C MET A 65 -1.52 6.36 9.30
N VAL A 66 -2.32 6.80 8.32
CA VAL A 66 -1.84 7.05 6.95
C VAL A 66 -0.82 8.19 6.94
N CYS A 67 -1.13 9.33 7.58
CA CYS A 67 -0.23 10.50 7.64
C CYS A 67 1.14 10.17 8.25
N SER A 68 1.19 9.30 9.26
CA SER A 68 2.42 8.96 9.97
C SER A 68 3.24 7.86 9.27
N ARG A 69 2.57 6.85 8.70
CA ARG A 69 3.21 5.56 8.36
C ARG A 69 3.10 5.12 6.91
N ASP A 70 2.30 5.78 6.08
CA ASP A 70 2.16 5.39 4.68
C ASP A 70 3.53 5.37 3.98
N PRO A 71 3.83 4.34 3.16
CA PRO A 71 5.09 4.27 2.43
C PRO A 71 5.24 5.40 1.40
N GLU A 72 4.15 5.95 0.87
CA GLU A 72 4.13 6.98 -0.15
C GLU A 72 3.85 8.36 0.46
N GLY A 73 4.77 9.32 0.22
CA GLY A 73 4.61 10.69 0.73
C GLY A 73 3.40 11.41 0.14
N SER A 74 3.04 11.14 -1.11
CA SER A 74 1.88 11.77 -1.78
C SER A 74 0.56 11.35 -1.12
N MET A 75 0.46 10.07 -0.72
CA MET A 75 -0.68 9.49 -0.02
C MET A 75 -0.80 10.03 1.40
N ALA A 76 0.31 10.08 2.14
CA ALA A 76 0.35 10.69 3.46
C ALA A 76 -0.04 12.18 3.44
N LEU A 77 0.39 12.92 2.42
CA LEU A 77 0.04 14.33 2.23
C LEU A 77 -1.43 14.53 1.85
N ALA A 78 -2.00 13.65 1.04
CA ALA A 78 -3.43 13.67 0.75
C ALA A 78 -4.26 13.34 1.99
N ALA A 79 -3.82 12.39 2.82
CA ALA A 79 -4.44 12.09 4.11
C ALA A 79 -4.37 13.30 5.06
N THR A 80 -3.26 14.03 5.02
CA THR A 80 -3.05 15.25 5.80
C THR A 80 -4.08 16.31 5.42
N ALA A 81 -4.28 16.55 4.12
CA ALA A 81 -5.28 17.49 3.63
C ALA A 81 -6.73 17.11 4.04
N ARG A 82 -7.03 15.82 4.20
CA ARG A 82 -8.33 15.33 4.69
C ARG A 82 -8.45 15.39 6.22
N LEU A 83 -7.34 15.24 6.95
CA LEU A 83 -7.28 15.31 8.41
C LEU A 83 -7.35 16.75 8.95
N CYS A 84 -6.69 17.72 8.30
CA CYS A 84 -6.61 19.10 8.78
C CYS A 84 -7.97 19.73 9.18
N PRO A 85 -9.06 19.58 8.40
CA PRO A 85 -10.39 20.09 8.79
C PRO A 85 -10.93 19.49 10.10
N LEU A 86 -10.53 18.27 10.45
CA LEU A 86 -10.97 17.56 11.65
C LEU A 86 -10.11 17.92 12.87
N GLY A 87 -8.94 18.53 12.64
CA GLY A 87 -7.91 18.81 13.65
C GLY A 87 -8.39 19.61 14.85
N ASN A 88 -9.37 20.50 14.67
CA ASN A 88 -9.91 21.34 15.75
C ASN A 88 -11.27 20.84 16.29
N SER A 89 -11.69 19.62 15.95
CA SER A 89 -12.97 19.06 16.41
C SER A 89 -12.96 18.80 17.92
N THR A 90 -11.89 18.20 18.44
CA THR A 90 -11.72 17.91 19.86
C THR A 90 -10.26 18.13 20.29
N LYS A 91 -10.04 18.32 21.60
CA LYS A 91 -8.67 18.43 22.17
C LYS A 91 -7.83 17.19 21.87
N LEU A 92 -8.46 16.01 21.81
CA LEU A 92 -7.78 14.76 21.51
C LEU A 92 -7.30 14.72 20.05
N VAL A 93 -8.18 15.07 19.10
CA VAL A 93 -7.83 15.09 17.68
C VAL A 93 -6.74 16.14 17.40
N ARG A 94 -6.80 17.29 18.07
CA ARG A 94 -5.75 18.30 18.01
C ARG A 94 -4.39 17.77 18.50
N GLY A 95 -4.36 17.17 19.70
CA GLY A 95 -3.13 16.59 20.24
C GLY A 95 -2.58 15.46 19.35
N MET A 96 -3.45 14.69 18.70
CA MET A 96 -3.04 13.69 17.72
C MET A 96 -2.40 14.33 16.49
N VAL A 97 -2.95 15.42 15.95
CA VAL A 97 -2.34 16.18 14.85
C VAL A 97 -0.94 16.69 15.22
N GLU A 98 -0.79 17.24 16.43
CA GLU A 98 0.50 17.68 16.98
C GLU A 98 1.51 16.52 17.01
N ILE A 99 1.13 15.35 17.53
CA ILE A 99 1.98 14.16 17.55
C ILE A 99 2.37 13.70 16.14
N ILE A 100 1.47 13.73 15.18
CA ILE A 100 1.80 13.35 13.79
C ILE A 100 2.77 14.35 13.18
N GLY A 101 2.63 15.64 13.49
CA GLY A 101 3.56 16.70 13.10
C GLY A 101 5.00 16.40 13.51
N ASP A 102 5.21 15.70 14.62
CA ASP A 102 6.54 15.31 15.10
C ASP A 102 6.97 13.91 14.63
N THR A 103 6.01 12.98 14.50
CA THR A 103 6.30 11.55 14.31
C THR A 103 6.16 11.04 12.87
N SER A 104 5.63 11.85 11.95
CA SER A 104 5.51 11.44 10.54
C SER A 104 6.88 11.14 9.93
N ARG A 105 6.91 10.21 8.98
CA ARG A 105 8.11 9.89 8.19
C ARG A 105 8.39 10.90 7.08
N HIS A 106 7.40 11.72 6.74
CA HIS A 106 7.43 12.60 5.57
C HIS A 106 7.56 14.05 6.02
N ASP A 107 8.65 14.73 5.65
CA ASP A 107 8.92 16.09 6.13
C ASP A 107 7.87 17.11 5.67
N LEU A 108 7.36 16.96 4.45
CA LEU A 108 6.25 17.79 3.95
C LEU A 108 4.97 17.66 4.78
N VAL A 109 4.70 16.47 5.34
CA VAL A 109 3.54 16.26 6.23
C VAL A 109 3.78 17.00 7.55
N LYS A 110 4.99 16.92 8.11
CA LYS A 110 5.36 17.66 9.34
C LYS A 110 5.19 19.16 9.15
N GLU A 111 5.70 19.69 8.05
CA GLU A 111 5.60 21.12 7.70
C GLU A 111 4.14 21.56 7.56
N CYS A 112 3.32 20.80 6.83
CA CYS A 112 1.90 21.11 6.66
C CYS A 112 1.13 21.09 7.98
N LEU A 113 1.34 20.08 8.83
CA LEU A 113 0.64 19.96 10.10
C LEU A 113 1.10 21.02 11.11
N LYS A 114 2.39 21.33 11.15
CA LYS A 114 2.93 22.42 11.96
C LYS A 114 2.33 23.76 11.53
N TYR A 115 2.32 24.04 10.23
CA TYR A 115 1.72 25.26 9.66
C TYR A 115 0.25 25.43 10.09
N VAL A 116 -0.57 24.38 9.92
CA VAL A 116 -1.99 24.45 10.27
C VAL A 116 -2.21 24.57 11.78
N THR A 117 -1.36 23.93 12.59
CA THR A 117 -1.44 24.00 14.05
C THR A 117 -1.07 25.38 14.58
N GLU A 118 -0.03 26.01 14.03
CA GLU A 118 0.39 27.38 14.35
C GLU A 118 -0.70 28.41 14.00
N HIS A 119 -1.45 28.16 12.91
CA HIS A 119 -2.57 29.00 12.48
C HIS A 119 -3.93 28.51 13.00
N ALA A 120 -3.93 27.75 14.11
CA ALA A 120 -5.14 27.31 14.82
C ALA A 120 -6.25 26.70 13.93
N PHE A 121 -5.87 25.99 12.85
CA PHE A 121 -6.79 25.37 11.90
C PHE A 121 -7.73 26.36 11.18
N GLU A 122 -7.27 27.57 10.90
CA GLU A 122 -8.01 28.53 10.08
C GLU A 122 -8.37 27.97 8.69
N PRO A 123 -9.58 28.26 8.15
CA PRO A 123 -10.02 27.76 6.85
C PRO A 123 -9.06 28.06 5.70
N ASP A 124 -8.44 29.24 5.71
CA ASP A 124 -7.49 29.66 4.67
C ASP A 124 -6.19 28.84 4.74
N SER A 125 -5.70 28.56 5.94
CA SER A 125 -4.51 27.73 6.19
C SER A 125 -4.74 26.28 5.77
N ILE A 126 -5.93 25.73 6.07
CA ILE A 126 -6.37 24.41 5.58
C ILE A 126 -6.48 24.43 4.06
N GLY A 127 -7.03 25.50 3.48
CA GLY A 127 -7.14 25.70 2.04
C GLY A 127 -5.79 25.64 1.33
N LYS A 128 -4.77 26.29 1.89
CA LYS A 128 -3.38 26.27 1.38
C LYS A 128 -2.77 24.88 1.41
N VAL A 129 -2.89 24.16 2.53
CA VAL A 129 -2.38 22.76 2.62
C VAL A 129 -3.07 21.87 1.60
N ARG A 130 -4.38 22.00 1.42
CA ARG A 130 -5.13 21.23 0.42
C ARG A 130 -4.67 21.54 -1.01
N GLN A 131 -4.48 22.81 -1.34
CA GLN A 131 -3.97 23.22 -2.66
C GLN A 131 -2.55 22.68 -2.89
N HIS A 132 -1.69 22.77 -1.88
CA HIS A 132 -0.33 22.26 -1.93
C HIS A 132 -0.29 20.73 -2.11
N ALA A 133 -1.09 19.99 -1.34
CA ALA A 133 -1.25 18.54 -1.48
C ALA A 133 -1.74 18.16 -2.88
N SER A 134 -2.77 18.85 -3.39
CA SER A 134 -3.32 18.60 -4.73
C SER A 134 -2.29 18.83 -5.83
N LYS A 135 -1.50 19.91 -5.70
CA LYS A 135 -0.41 20.23 -6.63
C LYS A 135 0.65 19.13 -6.63
N ILE A 136 1.14 18.72 -5.46
CA ILE A 136 2.18 17.69 -5.35
C ILE A 136 1.69 16.34 -5.87
N VAL A 137 0.47 15.93 -5.52
CA VAL A 137 -0.12 14.68 -6.05
C VAL A 137 -0.19 14.72 -7.58
N THR A 138 -0.65 15.83 -8.15
CA THR A 138 -0.74 16.00 -9.62
C THR A 138 0.64 15.97 -10.28
N GLU A 139 1.61 16.72 -9.75
CA GLU A 139 2.98 16.77 -10.27
C GLU A 139 3.67 15.41 -10.18
N THR A 140 3.50 14.70 -9.07
CA THR A 140 4.05 13.35 -8.86
C THR A 140 3.50 12.38 -9.88
N ARG A 141 2.18 12.45 -10.14
CA ARG A 141 1.52 11.63 -11.16
C ARG A 141 1.99 11.95 -12.58
N GLN A 142 2.21 13.22 -12.88
CA GLN A 142 2.78 13.64 -14.17
C GLN A 142 4.20 13.11 -14.34
N LYS A 143 5.04 13.19 -13.30
CA LYS A 143 6.41 12.64 -13.31
C LYS A 143 6.43 11.13 -13.56
N PHE A 144 5.62 10.36 -12.85
CA PHE A 144 5.52 8.90 -13.08
C PHE A 144 5.02 8.57 -14.48
N THR A 145 4.02 9.32 -14.98
CA THR A 145 3.51 9.13 -16.35
C THR A 145 4.56 9.48 -17.40
N ALA A 146 5.32 10.54 -17.20
CA ALA A 146 6.42 10.94 -18.07
C ALA A 146 7.52 9.87 -18.07
N ALA A 147 7.95 9.41 -16.89
CA ALA A 147 8.94 8.35 -16.75
C ALA A 147 8.51 7.04 -17.43
N LEU A 148 7.25 6.64 -17.30
CA LEU A 148 6.72 5.46 -18.00
C LEU A 148 6.75 5.63 -19.53
N ARG A 149 6.43 6.82 -20.05
CA ARG A 149 6.49 7.10 -21.49
C ARG A 149 7.91 7.10 -22.01
N GLU A 150 8.83 7.71 -21.28
CA GLU A 150 10.25 7.72 -21.59
C GLU A 150 10.82 6.30 -21.60
N ASN A 151 10.51 5.50 -20.58
CA ASN A 151 10.92 4.10 -20.48
C ASN A 151 10.41 3.26 -21.68
N LEU A 152 9.15 3.45 -22.07
CA LEU A 152 8.60 2.83 -23.29
C LEU A 152 9.33 3.29 -24.56
N LYS A 153 9.66 4.58 -24.66
CA LYS A 153 10.38 5.12 -25.82
C LYS A 153 11.79 4.53 -25.90
N SER A 154 12.55 4.56 -24.81
CA SER A 154 13.90 3.98 -24.74
C SER A 154 13.90 2.48 -25.03
N LEU A 155 12.83 1.74 -24.70
CA LEU A 155 12.69 0.34 -25.10
C LEU A 155 12.55 0.19 -26.62
N LEU A 156 11.73 1.04 -27.26
CA LEU A 156 11.50 1.01 -28.70
C LEU A 156 12.75 1.45 -29.48
N ASP A 157 13.48 2.44 -28.95
CA ASP A 157 14.73 2.96 -29.50
C ASP A 157 15.92 2.01 -29.23
N GLY A 158 15.74 1.01 -28.36
CA GLY A 158 16.75 -0.01 -28.03
C GLY A 158 17.82 0.47 -27.06
N GLU A 159 17.60 1.60 -26.38
CA GLU A 159 18.52 2.20 -25.41
C GLU A 159 18.56 1.43 -24.09
N ILE A 160 17.46 0.76 -23.72
CA ILE A 160 17.35 -0.05 -22.50
C ILE A 160 17.10 -1.53 -22.82
N ALA A 161 17.65 -2.41 -21.98
CA ALA A 161 17.43 -3.83 -22.11
C ALA A 161 15.99 -4.23 -21.73
N PRO A 162 15.37 -5.20 -22.42
CA PRO A 162 14.01 -5.69 -22.10
C PRO A 162 13.77 -6.04 -20.63
N ARG A 163 14.73 -6.68 -19.97
CA ARG A 163 14.62 -7.05 -18.55
C ARG A 163 14.60 -5.82 -17.63
N GLN A 164 15.39 -4.80 -17.97
CA GLN A 164 15.43 -3.55 -17.24
C GLN A 164 14.12 -2.79 -17.41
N PHE A 165 13.62 -2.68 -18.65
CA PHE A 165 12.31 -2.11 -18.94
C PHE A 165 11.19 -2.75 -18.10
N VAL A 166 11.10 -4.09 -18.10
CA VAL A 166 10.04 -4.79 -17.35
C VAL A 166 10.14 -4.51 -15.86
N ARG A 167 11.35 -4.57 -15.29
CA ARG A 167 11.56 -4.26 -13.87
C ARG A 167 11.09 -2.85 -13.53
N GLU A 168 11.57 -1.85 -14.27
CA GLU A 168 11.24 -0.44 -14.04
C GLU A 168 9.75 -0.16 -14.29
N PHE A 169 9.12 -0.84 -15.26
CA PHE A 169 7.69 -0.74 -15.50
C PHE A 169 6.89 -1.15 -14.26
N PHE A 170 7.20 -2.29 -13.65
CA PHE A 170 6.51 -2.71 -12.44
C PHE A 170 6.81 -1.78 -11.26
N GLU A 171 8.07 -1.39 -11.06
CA GLU A 171 8.45 -0.46 -10.00
C GLU A 171 7.72 0.88 -10.12
N LEU A 172 7.68 1.48 -11.32
CA LEU A 172 7.00 2.75 -11.57
C LEU A 172 5.48 2.64 -11.42
N THR A 173 4.88 1.54 -11.90
CA THR A 173 3.42 1.37 -11.78
C THR A 173 2.98 1.04 -10.35
N GLU A 174 3.81 0.35 -9.57
CA GLU A 174 3.60 0.06 -8.14
C GLU A 174 3.82 1.33 -7.29
N ALA A 175 4.96 2.01 -7.46
CA ALA A 175 5.31 3.22 -6.72
C ALA A 175 4.38 4.40 -7.03
N GLY A 176 3.92 4.53 -8.28
CA GLY A 176 2.94 5.53 -8.67
C GLY A 176 1.49 5.18 -8.30
N ASN A 177 1.28 4.11 -7.52
CA ASN A 177 -0.02 3.59 -7.10
C ASN A 177 -1.05 3.58 -8.25
N LEU A 178 -0.62 3.11 -9.43
CA LEU A 178 -1.38 3.28 -10.65
C LEU A 178 -2.69 2.48 -10.57
N ARG A 179 -3.81 3.15 -10.87
CA ARG A 179 -5.12 2.51 -10.87
C ARG A 179 -5.14 1.23 -11.73
N HIS A 180 -5.87 0.22 -11.25
CA HIS A 180 -5.96 -1.09 -11.91
C HIS A 180 -6.46 -1.03 -13.35
N ASP A 181 -7.40 -0.14 -13.68
CA ASP A 181 -7.91 0.06 -15.04
C ASP A 181 -6.82 0.53 -16.00
N ILE A 182 -5.98 1.47 -15.55
CA ILE A 182 -4.86 2.01 -16.33
C ILE A 182 -3.76 0.96 -16.44
N ARG A 183 -3.38 0.30 -15.34
CA ARG A 183 -2.34 -0.77 -15.35
C ARG A 183 -2.73 -1.89 -16.31
N LYS A 184 -3.98 -2.36 -16.24
CA LYS A 184 -4.56 -3.35 -17.17
C LYS A 184 -4.43 -2.87 -18.62
N LYS A 185 -4.83 -1.63 -18.92
CA LYS A 185 -4.78 -1.08 -20.28
C LYS A 185 -3.34 -1.00 -20.81
N LEU A 186 -2.38 -0.57 -20.01
CA LEU A 186 -0.97 -0.48 -20.39
C LEU A 186 -0.39 -1.87 -20.70
N ILE A 187 -0.60 -2.84 -19.81
CA ILE A 187 -0.11 -4.20 -20.01
C ILE A 187 -0.78 -4.84 -21.22
N LEU A 188 -2.09 -4.69 -21.40
CA LEU A 188 -2.78 -5.20 -22.58
C LEU A 188 -2.26 -4.57 -23.87
N SER A 189 -2.02 -3.27 -23.87
CA SER A 189 -1.46 -2.58 -25.03
C SER A 189 -0.08 -3.12 -25.39
N LEU A 190 0.76 -3.44 -24.39
CA LEU A 190 2.06 -4.08 -24.60
C LEU A 190 1.95 -5.51 -25.13
N LEU A 191 1.09 -6.33 -24.53
CA LEU A 191 0.91 -7.74 -24.90
C LEU A 191 0.29 -7.90 -26.29
N LEU A 192 -0.68 -7.05 -26.65
CA LEU A 192 -1.39 -7.14 -27.92
C LEU A 192 -0.71 -6.35 -29.05
N SER A 193 0.23 -5.45 -28.75
CA SER A 193 0.93 -4.67 -29.78
C SER A 193 1.72 -5.56 -30.74
N SER A 194 1.61 -5.31 -32.04
CA SER A 194 2.43 -5.95 -33.07
C SER A 194 3.87 -5.41 -33.12
N SER A 195 4.13 -4.21 -32.61
CA SER A 195 5.47 -3.59 -32.60
C SER A 195 6.37 -4.08 -31.46
N VAL A 196 5.77 -4.62 -30.40
CA VAL A 196 6.51 -5.12 -29.23
C VAL A 196 6.99 -6.54 -29.49
N ARG A 197 8.30 -6.78 -29.30
CA ARG A 197 8.92 -8.10 -29.54
C ARG A 197 8.36 -9.17 -28.59
N PRO A 198 8.18 -10.43 -29.03
CA PRO A 198 7.65 -11.50 -28.19
C PRO A 198 8.40 -11.70 -26.87
N SER A 199 9.73 -11.58 -26.86
CA SER A 199 10.55 -11.75 -25.63
C SER A 199 10.16 -10.79 -24.51
N ILE A 200 9.82 -9.53 -24.84
CA ILE A 200 9.36 -8.54 -23.85
C ILE A 200 8.01 -8.96 -23.28
N LYS A 201 7.11 -9.48 -24.13
CA LYS A 201 5.79 -9.94 -23.71
C LYS A 201 5.89 -11.12 -22.74
N PHE A 202 6.79 -12.08 -23.02
CA PHE A 202 7.06 -13.18 -22.10
C PHE A 202 7.64 -12.69 -20.77
N LEU A 203 8.62 -11.78 -20.78
CA LEU A 203 9.14 -11.19 -19.54
C LEU A 203 8.04 -10.47 -18.71
N MET A 204 7.08 -9.83 -19.38
CA MET A 204 5.92 -9.25 -18.70
C MET A 204 5.03 -10.32 -18.05
N LEU A 205 4.80 -11.45 -18.72
CA LEU A 205 4.01 -12.58 -18.22
C LEU A 205 4.73 -13.38 -17.13
N GLU A 206 6.05 -13.44 -17.12
CA GLU A 206 6.83 -14.02 -16.00
C GLU A 206 6.55 -13.29 -14.67
N ASN A 207 6.14 -12.03 -14.74
CA ASN A 207 5.76 -11.21 -13.59
C ASN A 207 4.24 -11.20 -13.34
N PHE A 208 3.47 -12.12 -13.94
CA PHE A 208 2.01 -12.14 -13.84
C PHE A 208 1.53 -12.25 -12.38
N GLU A 209 2.20 -13.05 -11.56
CA GLU A 209 1.96 -13.20 -10.11
C GLU A 209 2.00 -11.87 -9.34
N ARG A 210 2.85 -10.92 -9.75
CA ARG A 210 2.96 -9.60 -9.10
C ARG A 210 1.75 -8.72 -9.37
N MET A 211 0.94 -9.05 -10.38
CA MET A 211 -0.22 -8.25 -10.74
C MET A 211 -1.38 -8.50 -9.77
N PRO A 212 -2.11 -7.44 -9.37
CA PRO A 212 -3.34 -7.60 -8.61
C PRO A 212 -4.35 -8.50 -9.32
N LYS A 213 -5.08 -9.32 -8.57
CA LYS A 213 -6.07 -10.27 -9.10
C LYS A 213 -7.07 -9.64 -10.10
N PRO A 214 -7.60 -8.42 -9.88
CA PRO A 214 -8.50 -7.77 -10.86
C PRO A 214 -7.81 -7.47 -12.19
N VAL A 215 -6.52 -7.12 -12.14
CA VAL A 215 -5.69 -6.87 -13.33
C VAL A 215 -5.42 -8.19 -14.05
N LYS A 216 -5.04 -9.25 -13.33
CA LYS A 216 -4.84 -10.61 -13.89
C LYS A 216 -6.06 -11.09 -14.65
N LEU A 217 -7.23 -11.10 -13.99
CA LEU A 217 -8.49 -11.55 -14.60
C LEU A 217 -8.89 -10.69 -15.80
N GLY A 218 -8.69 -9.37 -15.68
CA GLY A 218 -8.94 -8.43 -16.77
C GLY A 218 -8.05 -8.67 -17.99
N ILE A 219 -6.77 -9.00 -17.78
CA ILE A 219 -5.83 -9.34 -18.85
C ILE A 219 -6.26 -10.64 -19.53
N VAL A 220 -6.51 -11.70 -18.75
CA VAL A 220 -6.91 -13.01 -19.27
C VAL A 220 -8.18 -12.90 -20.12
N SER A 221 -9.21 -12.24 -19.58
CA SER A 221 -10.48 -12.04 -20.29
C SER A 221 -10.29 -11.29 -21.62
N ALA A 222 -9.47 -10.24 -21.63
CA ALA A 222 -9.24 -9.44 -22.83
C ALA A 222 -8.38 -10.17 -23.87
N VAL A 223 -7.32 -10.88 -23.46
CA VAL A 223 -6.47 -11.64 -24.37
C VAL A 223 -7.22 -12.81 -25.01
N LEU A 224 -8.06 -13.51 -24.25
CA LEU A 224 -8.90 -14.60 -24.79
C LEU A 224 -9.88 -14.10 -25.87
N LYS A 225 -10.37 -12.87 -25.73
CA LYS A 225 -11.27 -12.20 -26.69
C LYS A 225 -10.55 -11.50 -27.83
N ALA A 226 -9.23 -11.37 -27.78
CA ALA A 226 -8.47 -10.68 -28.82
C ALA A 226 -8.47 -11.46 -30.14
N GLU A 227 -8.38 -10.72 -31.25
CA GLU A 227 -8.33 -11.28 -32.59
C GLU A 227 -7.18 -12.30 -32.71
N PRO A 228 -7.45 -13.47 -33.32
CA PRO A 228 -6.47 -14.54 -33.42
C PRO A 228 -5.37 -14.17 -34.42
N THR A 229 -4.19 -13.90 -33.89
CA THR A 229 -2.92 -13.81 -34.60
C THR A 229 -1.97 -14.88 -34.04
N ARG A 230 -0.94 -15.26 -34.80
CA ARG A 230 0.09 -16.20 -34.31
C ARG A 230 0.68 -15.76 -32.96
N HIS A 231 0.86 -14.46 -32.76
CA HIS A 231 1.40 -13.92 -31.50
C HIS A 231 0.38 -13.98 -30.36
N THR A 232 -0.89 -13.66 -30.60
CA THR A 232 -1.90 -13.70 -29.54
C THR A 232 -2.25 -15.14 -29.14
N GLU A 233 -2.21 -16.11 -30.07
CA GLU A 233 -2.43 -17.52 -29.73
C GLU A 233 -1.34 -18.06 -28.80
N VAL A 234 -0.07 -17.71 -29.06
CA VAL A 234 1.04 -18.06 -28.17
C VAL A 234 0.86 -17.43 -26.78
N ILE A 235 0.40 -16.18 -26.70
CA ILE A 235 0.11 -15.51 -25.42
C ILE A 235 -1.08 -16.19 -24.70
N LYS A 236 -2.11 -16.63 -25.44
CA LYS A 236 -3.25 -17.37 -24.88
C LYS A 236 -2.81 -18.70 -24.27
N GLU A 237 -1.92 -19.43 -24.95
CA GLU A 237 -1.35 -20.68 -24.43
C GLU A 237 -0.52 -20.45 -23.17
N GLU A 238 0.35 -19.43 -23.17
CA GLU A 238 1.17 -19.09 -22.00
C GLU A 238 0.29 -18.70 -20.80
N LEU A 239 -0.74 -17.88 -21.01
CA LEU A 239 -1.69 -17.52 -19.94
C LEU A 239 -2.44 -18.75 -19.39
N LYS A 240 -2.86 -19.69 -20.25
CA LYS A 240 -3.48 -20.94 -19.81
C LYS A 240 -2.51 -21.75 -18.94
N TYR A 241 -1.25 -21.84 -19.37
CA TYR A 241 -0.20 -22.52 -18.60
C TYR A 241 -0.01 -21.88 -17.23
N LEU A 242 0.18 -20.55 -17.16
CA LEU A 242 0.34 -19.82 -15.89
C LEU A 242 -0.85 -20.00 -14.93
N ILE A 243 -2.09 -19.93 -15.43
CA ILE A 243 -3.29 -20.15 -14.60
C ILE A 243 -3.36 -21.59 -14.11
N SER A 244 -3.00 -22.56 -14.95
CA SER A 244 -2.97 -23.97 -14.54
C SER A 244 -1.91 -24.23 -13.47
N GLN A 245 -0.73 -23.61 -13.59
CA GLN A 245 0.33 -23.66 -12.59
C GLN A 245 -0.11 -23.03 -11.26
N GLU A 246 -0.67 -21.82 -11.28
CA GLU A 246 -1.22 -21.16 -10.07
C GLU A 246 -2.28 -22.05 -9.37
N ARG A 247 -3.15 -22.68 -10.15
CA ARG A 247 -4.18 -23.60 -9.63
C ARG A 247 -3.56 -24.84 -9.00
N MET A 248 -2.58 -25.46 -9.66
CA MET A 248 -1.89 -26.65 -9.16
C MET A 248 -1.11 -26.36 -7.87
N ILE A 249 -0.40 -25.22 -7.80
CA ILE A 249 0.28 -24.77 -6.58
C ILE A 249 -0.72 -24.59 -5.43
N ARG A 250 -1.87 -23.96 -5.70
CA ARG A 250 -2.92 -23.73 -4.70
C ARG A 250 -3.61 -25.02 -4.25
N GLU A 251 -3.81 -25.96 -5.16
CA GLU A 251 -4.40 -27.27 -4.87
C GLU A 251 -3.35 -28.27 -4.35
N GLY A 252 -2.07 -27.89 -4.28
CA GLY A 252 -0.98 -28.74 -3.81
C GLY A 252 -0.70 -29.92 -4.74
N HIS A 253 -0.75 -29.72 -6.06
CA HIS A 253 -0.46 -30.75 -7.07
C HIS A 253 0.73 -30.32 -7.95
N ASP A 254 1.54 -31.26 -8.43
CA ASP A 254 2.67 -31.01 -9.34
C ASP A 254 2.22 -30.81 -10.80
N ILE A 255 3.16 -30.47 -11.68
CA ILE A 255 2.93 -30.21 -13.12
C ILE A 255 2.32 -31.41 -13.88
N ASN A 256 2.29 -32.60 -13.28
CA ASN A 256 1.71 -33.83 -13.83
C ASN A 256 0.40 -34.23 -13.13
N GLY A 257 -0.18 -33.36 -12.30
CA GLY A 257 -1.42 -33.62 -11.59
C GLY A 257 -1.29 -34.61 -10.42
N ARG A 258 -0.07 -34.84 -9.90
CA ARG A 258 0.13 -35.66 -8.70
C ARG A 258 -0.01 -34.78 -7.47
N PRO A 259 -0.68 -35.22 -6.39
CA PRO A 259 -0.64 -34.49 -5.13
C PRO A 259 0.83 -34.35 -4.69
N ALA A 260 1.20 -33.13 -4.29
CA ALA A 260 2.50 -32.82 -3.73
C ALA A 260 2.74 -33.80 -2.58
N ALA A 261 3.81 -34.59 -2.70
CA ALA A 261 4.20 -35.55 -1.67
C ALA A 261 4.16 -34.84 -0.31
N GLU A 262 3.40 -35.43 0.62
CA GLU A 262 3.24 -34.98 1.99
C GLU A 262 4.53 -34.32 2.46
N ALA A 263 4.46 -33.01 2.69
CA ALA A 263 5.47 -32.33 3.48
C ALA A 263 5.62 -33.16 4.74
N LEU A 264 6.78 -33.83 4.88
CA LEU A 264 7.20 -34.60 6.03
C LEU A 264 6.69 -33.89 7.28
N ARG A 265 5.60 -34.41 7.85
CA ARG A 265 5.33 -34.23 9.26
C ARG A 265 6.57 -34.79 9.93
N ALA A 266 7.45 -33.91 10.39
CA ALA A 266 8.45 -34.29 11.36
C ALA A 266 7.70 -35.05 12.47
N PRO A 267 8.13 -36.28 12.83
CA PRO A 267 7.46 -37.02 13.87
C PRO A 267 7.52 -36.18 15.14
N VAL A 268 6.34 -36.03 15.75
CA VAL A 268 6.20 -35.56 17.13
C VAL A 268 7.03 -36.52 18.00
N LEU A 269 8.25 -36.11 18.34
CA LEU A 269 8.98 -36.69 19.45
C LEU A 269 8.37 -36.12 20.73
N SER A 270 7.53 -36.93 21.37
CA SER A 270 7.07 -36.66 22.72
C SER A 270 8.23 -36.83 23.70
N ALA A 271 8.39 -35.82 24.56
CA ALA A 271 8.89 -35.87 25.93
C ALA A 271 10.34 -36.34 26.19
N ALA A 272 11.22 -35.35 26.46
CA ALA A 272 12.03 -35.33 27.67
C ALA A 272 12.59 -33.91 27.92
N GLY A 273 12.14 -33.30 29.02
CA GLY A 273 12.85 -32.28 29.81
C GLY A 273 13.21 -30.95 29.16
N GLU A 274 12.44 -29.90 29.45
CA GLU A 274 12.97 -28.75 30.19
C GLU A 274 11.83 -27.80 30.62
N THR A 275 11.98 -27.32 31.84
CA THR A 275 11.03 -26.61 32.70
C THR A 275 10.51 -25.30 32.14
N VAL A 276 9.21 -25.06 32.26
CA VAL A 276 8.61 -23.72 32.18
C VAL A 276 8.98 -22.96 33.47
N PRO A 277 9.62 -21.79 33.42
CA PRO A 277 9.71 -20.93 34.59
C PRO A 277 8.32 -20.36 34.88
N GLU A 278 7.80 -20.66 36.07
CA GLU A 278 6.68 -19.96 36.68
C GLU A 278 6.96 -18.45 36.78
N GLU A 279 5.89 -17.67 36.57
CA GLU A 279 5.71 -16.28 37.01
C GLU A 279 6.67 -15.20 36.47
N PHE A 280 6.17 -14.42 35.50
CA PHE A 280 6.61 -13.03 35.32
C PHE A 280 5.97 -12.16 36.42
N PRO A 281 6.73 -11.56 37.36
CA PRO A 281 6.14 -10.75 38.40
C PRO A 281 5.66 -9.43 37.82
N MET A 282 4.36 -9.18 37.89
CA MET A 282 3.77 -7.86 37.66
C MET A 282 4.16 -6.94 38.83
N PRO A 283 4.71 -5.73 38.59
CA PRO A 283 4.97 -4.79 39.67
C PRO A 283 3.65 -4.25 40.24
N LEU A 284 3.51 -4.31 41.57
CA LEU A 284 2.37 -3.75 42.29
C LEU A 284 2.30 -2.21 42.13
N PRO A 285 1.10 -1.60 42.14
CA PRO A 285 0.96 -0.16 42.01
C PRO A 285 1.61 0.55 43.20
N GLY A 286 2.57 1.45 42.94
CA GLY A 286 3.22 2.29 43.96
C GLY A 286 4.73 2.09 44.15
N GLY A 287 5.37 1.17 43.44
CA GLY A 287 6.83 0.99 43.48
C GLY A 287 7.57 1.92 42.50
N LEU A 288 8.53 2.70 42.99
CA LEU A 288 9.44 3.51 42.18
C LEU A 288 10.21 2.63 41.18
N HIS A 289 10.22 3.02 39.90
CA HIS A 289 10.99 2.36 38.85
C HIS A 289 12.50 2.38 39.18
N PRO A 290 13.25 1.28 38.97
CA PRO A 290 14.71 1.34 39.06
C PRO A 290 15.27 2.22 37.93
N GLU A 291 16.21 3.09 38.26
CA GLU A 291 16.83 4.02 37.30
C GLU A 291 17.45 3.27 36.11
N ARG A 292 17.28 3.86 34.92
CA ARG A 292 17.90 3.33 33.69
C ARG A 292 19.43 3.36 33.80
N PRO A 293 20.13 2.32 33.34
CA PRO A 293 21.60 2.34 33.32
C PRO A 293 22.09 3.43 32.37
N ARG A 294 23.01 4.26 32.85
CA ARG A 294 23.67 5.30 32.03
C ARG A 294 24.66 4.64 31.06
N PRO A 295 24.73 5.09 29.79
CA PRO A 295 25.65 4.54 28.80
C PRO A 295 27.11 4.80 29.20
N ALA A 296 27.94 3.77 29.06
CA ALA A 296 29.36 3.76 29.39
C ALA A 296 30.20 4.51 28.34
N PHE A 297 30.09 5.83 28.30
CA PHE A 297 31.06 6.71 27.64
C PHE A 297 31.29 7.95 28.51
N ASP A 298 31.86 7.71 29.70
CA ASP A 298 32.58 8.74 30.46
C ASP A 298 33.56 8.04 31.42
N ARG A 299 34.68 7.58 30.86
CA ARG A 299 35.92 7.39 31.63
C ARG A 299 36.98 8.29 31.00
N LYS A 300 37.00 9.55 31.45
CA LYS A 300 38.19 10.39 31.33
C LYS A 300 39.27 9.87 32.29
N ARG A 301 40.42 9.52 31.75
CA ARG A 301 41.72 9.93 32.29
C ARG A 301 42.38 10.80 31.25
#